data_AF-A0A941UXR5-F1
#
_entry.id   AF-A0A941UXR5-F1
#
_cell.length_a   1.000
_cell.length_b   1.000
_cell.length_c   1.000
_cell.angle_alpha   90.00
_cell.angle_beta   90.00
_cell.angle_gamma   90.00
#
_symmetry.space_group_name_H-M   'P 1'
#
loop_
_entity.id
_entity.type
_entity.pdbx_description
1 polymer ?
#
loop_
_entity_poly.entity_id
_entity_poly.type
_entity_poly.pdbx_seq_one_letter_code
_entity_poly.pdbx_strand_id
1 'polypeptide(L)'
;MKPWYLSILVVFLSIWQVGCMNTVSSQKDLTGLYKMLDNDPNEAKKFKIVSRMYQATDDMLVYCSKLPPEQLDEHKKTVAQLWNTFPKYRELILNSPYYPIAQQKNHSKPNEYGLAPEVYQTECKYYQDLIQDITQDSEQIKSDLEILEYRSNS
;
A
#
# COMPACT_ATOMS: atom_id res chain seq x y z
N MET A 1 41.93 -52.77 -8.61
CA MET A 1 40.81 -53.71 -8.48
C MET A 1 39.63 -52.99 -7.84
N LYS A 2 38.50 -52.83 -8.55
CA LYS A 2 37.15 -52.67 -7.95
C LYS A 2 36.62 -54.08 -7.62
N PRO A 3 35.80 -54.30 -6.58
CA PRO A 3 34.34 -54.04 -6.60
C PRO A 3 33.85 -53.27 -5.33
N TRP A 4 32.89 -52.33 -5.39
CA TRP A 4 31.40 -52.39 -5.55
C TRP A 4 30.58 -52.61 -4.25
N TYR A 5 29.89 -51.53 -3.86
CA TYR A 5 28.48 -51.37 -3.41
C TYR A 5 27.94 -51.85 -2.03
N LEU A 6 26.93 -51.07 -1.62
CA LEU A 6 26.01 -51.13 -0.46
C LEU A 6 26.55 -50.46 0.81
N SER A 7 25.96 -49.40 1.37
CA SER A 7 24.53 -49.13 1.53
C SER A 7 24.20 -47.63 1.51
N ILE A 8 23.22 -47.27 0.68
CA ILE A 8 22.40 -46.06 0.76
C ILE A 8 21.37 -46.31 1.86
N LEU A 9 21.25 -45.44 2.87
CA LEU A 9 19.96 -45.19 3.52
C LEU A 9 20.00 -43.90 4.34
N VAL A 10 19.22 -42.92 3.86
CA VAL A 10 18.39 -41.99 4.63
C VAL A 10 19.12 -41.03 5.58
N VAL A 11 19.28 -39.77 5.16
CA VAL A 11 18.62 -38.57 5.75
C VAL A 11 18.72 -37.43 4.72
N PHE A 12 17.86 -37.45 3.71
CA PHE A 12 17.50 -36.26 2.93
C PHE A 12 16.00 -36.19 2.99
N LEU A 13 15.43 -35.30 3.83
CA LEU A 13 14.08 -34.72 3.75
C LEU A 13 13.67 -34.13 5.12
N SER A 14 14.12 -32.91 5.37
CA SER A 14 13.56 -31.96 6.36
C SER A 14 14.47 -30.74 6.28
N ILE A 15 14.15 -29.63 5.62
CA ILE A 15 13.00 -28.75 5.86
C ILE A 15 12.75 -27.97 4.56
N TRP A 16 11.75 -28.41 3.78
CA TRP A 16 11.12 -27.63 2.70
C TRP A 16 9.67 -27.45 3.12
N GLN A 17 9.42 -26.72 4.22
CA GLN A 17 8.04 -26.61 4.74
C GLN A 17 7.77 -25.37 5.60
N VAL A 18 8.42 -24.24 5.31
CA VAL A 18 8.07 -22.93 5.91
C VAL A 18 7.54 -21.93 4.87
N GLY A 19 7.13 -22.40 3.68
CA GLY A 19 6.77 -21.53 2.55
C GLY A 19 5.30 -21.45 2.16
N CYS A 20 4.39 -22.20 2.78
CA CYS A 20 3.02 -22.38 2.23
C CYS A 20 1.87 -22.22 3.24
N MET A 21 1.98 -21.34 4.26
CA MET A 21 0.88 -21.11 5.22
C MET A 21 0.31 -19.68 5.27
N ASN A 22 0.74 -18.74 4.40
CA ASN A 22 0.25 -17.35 4.46
C ASN A 22 -0.68 -16.92 3.29
N THR A 23 -0.96 -17.79 2.32
CA THR A 23 -1.81 -17.42 1.17
C THR A 23 -3.30 -17.61 1.40
N VAL A 24 -3.72 -18.52 2.29
CA VAL A 24 -5.15 -18.84 2.52
C VAL A 24 -5.83 -17.80 3.42
N SER A 25 -5.11 -17.13 4.32
CA SER A 25 -5.65 -16.04 5.15
C SER A 25 -5.98 -14.80 4.31
N SER A 26 -5.05 -14.37 3.44
CA SER A 26 -5.18 -13.17 2.61
C SER A 26 -6.45 -13.18 1.72
N GLN A 27 -6.79 -14.31 1.10
CA GLN A 27 -7.96 -14.39 0.22
C GLN A 27 -9.30 -14.39 0.98
N LYS A 28 -9.34 -14.98 2.18
CA LYS A 28 -10.51 -14.96 3.06
C LYS A 28 -10.73 -13.56 3.66
N ASP A 29 -9.64 -12.87 4.00
CA ASP A 29 -9.65 -11.51 4.54
C ASP A 29 -10.14 -10.48 3.50
N LEU A 30 -9.71 -10.61 2.24
CA LEU A 30 -10.20 -9.74 1.15
C LEU A 30 -11.67 -9.99 0.81
N THR A 31 -12.13 -11.24 0.83
CA THR A 31 -13.55 -11.56 0.56
C THR A 31 -14.46 -11.01 1.66
N GLY A 32 -14.04 -11.12 2.92
CA GLY A 32 -14.74 -10.52 4.07
C GLY A 32 -14.80 -8.99 3.97
N LEU A 33 -13.70 -8.36 3.58
CA LEU A 33 -13.63 -6.93 3.30
C LEU A 33 -14.63 -6.52 2.22
N TYR A 34 -14.60 -7.12 1.03
CA TYR A 34 -15.51 -6.73 -0.07
C TYR A 34 -16.97 -6.85 0.36
N LYS A 35 -17.33 -7.93 1.05
CA LYS A 35 -18.68 -8.08 1.62
C LYS A 35 -19.03 -6.96 2.60
N MET A 36 -18.10 -6.53 3.46
CA MET A 36 -18.35 -5.42 4.37
C MET A 36 -18.48 -4.08 3.62
N LEU A 37 -17.60 -3.80 2.65
CA LEU A 37 -17.65 -2.57 1.86
C LEU A 37 -18.94 -2.47 1.03
N ASP A 38 -19.46 -3.60 0.53
CA ASP A 38 -20.74 -3.65 -0.19
C ASP A 38 -21.94 -3.38 0.72
N ASN A 39 -21.86 -3.76 2.00
CA ASN A 39 -22.95 -3.65 2.97
C ASN A 39 -22.91 -2.35 3.79
N ASP A 40 -21.76 -1.68 3.90
CA ASP A 40 -21.60 -0.42 4.64
C ASP A 40 -20.94 0.66 3.75
N PRO A 41 -21.73 1.60 3.20
CA PRO A 41 -21.22 2.69 2.38
C PRO A 41 -20.21 3.60 3.08
N ASN A 42 -20.24 3.71 4.42
CA ASN A 42 -19.29 4.52 5.15
C ASN A 42 -17.93 3.81 5.25
N GLU A 43 -17.93 2.51 5.49
CA GLU A 43 -16.69 1.72 5.45
C GLU A 43 -16.07 1.70 4.04
N ALA A 44 -16.91 1.65 2.98
CA ALA A 44 -16.45 1.82 1.60
C ALA A 44 -15.75 3.17 1.37
N LYS A 45 -16.31 4.27 1.90
CA LYS A 45 -15.69 5.61 1.79
C LYS A 45 -14.37 5.68 2.58
N LYS A 46 -14.32 5.17 3.80
CA LYS A 46 -13.09 5.12 4.61
C LYS A 46 -11.98 4.34 3.89
N PHE A 47 -12.30 3.16 3.38
CA PHE A 47 -11.35 2.36 2.61
C PHE A 47 -10.84 3.14 1.38
N LYS A 48 -11.74 3.82 0.65
CA LYS A 48 -11.36 4.63 -0.52
C LYS A 48 -10.39 5.75 -0.15
N ILE A 49 -10.65 6.48 0.93
CA ILE A 49 -9.77 7.56 1.41
C ILE A 49 -8.40 6.99 1.77
N VAL A 50 -8.35 5.95 2.61
CA VAL A 50 -7.09 5.33 3.06
C VAL A 50 -6.31 4.76 1.87
N SER A 51 -6.97 4.08 0.95
CA SER A 51 -6.35 3.52 -0.25
C SER A 51 -5.75 4.61 -1.14
N ARG A 52 -6.48 5.72 -1.35
CA ARG A 52 -5.99 6.83 -2.17
C ARG A 52 -4.78 7.50 -1.53
N MET A 53 -4.80 7.69 -0.22
CA MET A 53 -3.67 8.28 0.50
C MET A 53 -2.45 7.36 0.49
N TYR A 54 -2.63 6.05 0.71
CA TYR A 54 -1.53 5.09 0.57
C TYR A 54 -0.90 5.15 -0.82
N GLN A 55 -1.72 5.16 -1.88
CA GLN A 55 -1.24 5.28 -3.26
C GLN A 55 -0.43 6.57 -3.46
N ALA A 56 -1.00 7.71 -3.05
CA ALA A 56 -0.38 9.01 -3.24
C ALA A 56 0.91 9.18 -2.45
N THR A 57 1.00 8.63 -1.24
CA THR A 57 2.18 8.80 -0.39
C THR A 57 3.20 7.70 -0.60
N ASP A 58 2.94 6.51 -0.05
CA ASP A 58 3.96 5.50 0.18
C ASP A 58 4.18 4.62 -1.05
N ASP A 59 3.12 4.29 -1.78
CA ASP A 59 3.23 3.50 -3.00
C ASP A 59 3.92 4.29 -4.13
N MET A 60 3.64 5.59 -4.22
CA MET A 60 4.23 6.46 -5.24
C MET A 60 5.75 6.63 -5.09
N LEU A 61 6.32 6.41 -3.89
CA LEU A 61 7.77 6.38 -3.71
C LEU A 61 8.44 5.35 -4.63
N VAL A 62 7.75 4.25 -4.96
CA VAL A 62 8.28 3.23 -5.86
C VAL A 62 8.45 3.78 -7.28
N TYR A 63 7.49 4.56 -7.79
CA TYR A 63 7.59 5.25 -9.08
C TYR A 63 8.62 6.39 -9.04
N CYS A 64 8.54 7.26 -8.05
CA CYS A 64 9.47 8.39 -7.91
C CYS A 64 10.93 7.93 -7.74
N SER A 65 11.20 6.73 -7.20
CA SER A 65 12.55 6.18 -7.08
C SER A 65 13.25 5.89 -8.41
N LYS A 66 12.50 5.89 -9.53
CA LYS A 66 13.05 5.70 -10.89
C LYS A 66 13.49 7.01 -11.54
N LEU A 67 13.16 8.13 -10.93
CA LEU A 67 13.51 9.48 -11.37
C LEU A 67 14.80 9.95 -10.70
N PRO A 68 15.38 11.08 -11.14
CA PRO A 68 16.49 11.70 -10.43
C PRO A 68 16.16 11.90 -8.94
N PRO A 69 17.16 11.78 -8.03
CA PRO A 69 16.93 11.83 -6.58
C PRO A 69 16.16 13.06 -6.10
N GLU A 70 16.33 14.20 -6.79
CA GLU A 70 15.64 15.46 -6.51
C GLU A 70 14.11 15.30 -6.53
N GLN A 71 13.56 14.55 -7.49
CA GLN A 71 12.12 14.31 -7.61
C GLN A 71 11.58 13.44 -6.47
N LEU A 72 12.33 12.40 -6.10
CA LEU A 72 11.96 11.54 -4.97
C LEU A 72 11.97 12.35 -3.66
N ASP A 73 12.97 13.21 -3.47
CA ASP A 73 13.08 14.03 -2.26
C ASP A 73 12.02 15.14 -2.22
N GLU A 74 11.63 15.68 -3.37
CA GLU A 74 10.48 16.59 -3.48
C GLU A 74 9.19 15.89 -3.07
N HIS A 75 8.92 14.67 -3.56
CA HIS A 75 7.74 13.90 -3.14
C HIS A 75 7.69 13.66 -1.63
N LYS A 76 8.82 13.23 -1.04
CA LYS A 76 8.93 13.04 0.41
C LYS A 76 8.67 14.32 1.19
N LYS A 77 9.18 15.47 0.71
CA LYS A 77 8.94 16.77 1.34
C LYS A 77 7.46 17.15 1.27
N THR A 78 6.82 16.95 0.13
CA THR A 78 5.37 17.19 -0.06
C THR A 78 4.53 16.32 0.87
N VAL A 79 4.82 15.02 0.95
CA VAL A 79 4.16 14.09 1.89
C VAL A 79 4.38 14.51 3.35
N ALA A 80 5.62 14.88 3.71
CA ALA A 80 5.93 15.35 5.06
C ALA A 80 5.18 16.65 5.40
N GLN A 81 5.05 17.56 4.45
CA GLN A 81 4.28 18.80 4.63
C GLN A 81 2.81 18.51 4.90
N LEU A 82 2.16 17.62 4.12
CA LEU A 82 0.80 17.17 4.36
C LEU A 82 0.63 16.65 5.80
N TRP A 83 1.51 15.72 6.20
CA TRP A 83 1.46 15.07 7.51
C TRP A 83 1.73 16.00 8.69
N ASN A 84 2.60 16.99 8.52
CA ASN A 84 2.85 18.01 9.53
C ASN A 84 1.71 19.03 9.62
N THR A 85 1.03 19.30 8.51
CA THR A 85 -0.10 20.24 8.45
C THR A 85 -1.36 19.62 9.06
N PHE A 86 -1.58 18.32 8.82
CA PHE A 86 -2.77 17.59 9.28
C PHE A 86 -2.40 16.35 10.11
N PRO A 87 -1.88 16.52 11.34
CA PRO A 87 -1.42 15.41 12.16
C PRO A 87 -2.54 14.43 12.54
N LYS A 88 -3.77 14.93 12.71
CA LYS A 88 -4.93 14.06 13.00
C LYS A 88 -5.31 13.18 11.80
N TYR A 89 -5.28 13.76 10.60
CA TYR A 89 -5.54 13.03 9.36
C TYR A 89 -4.49 11.93 9.16
N ARG A 90 -3.20 12.27 9.35
CA ARG A 90 -2.11 11.30 9.37
C ARG A 90 -2.37 10.15 10.34
N GLU A 91 -2.74 10.46 11.59
CA GLU A 91 -3.02 9.46 12.61
C GLU A 91 -4.12 8.48 12.16
N LEU A 92 -5.26 9.01 11.67
CA LEU A 92 -6.39 8.18 11.26
C LEU A 92 -6.09 7.32 10.03
N ILE A 93 -5.33 7.85 9.07
CA ILE A 93 -4.92 7.10 7.87
C ILE A 93 -3.95 5.98 8.25
N LEU A 94 -2.84 6.31 8.93
CA LEU A 94 -1.78 5.34 9.20
C LEU A 94 -2.19 4.26 10.22
N ASN A 95 -3.11 4.57 11.14
CA ASN A 95 -3.64 3.61 12.10
C ASN A 95 -4.91 2.90 11.60
N SER A 96 -5.37 3.19 10.37
CA SER A 96 -6.57 2.56 9.84
C SER A 96 -6.37 1.06 9.63
N PRO A 97 -7.35 0.20 9.97
CA PRO A 97 -7.31 -1.22 9.61
C PRO A 97 -7.27 -1.45 8.09
N TYR A 98 -7.62 -0.42 7.30
CA TYR A 98 -7.58 -0.45 5.84
C TYR A 98 -6.19 -0.21 5.25
N TYR A 99 -5.24 0.34 6.03
CA TYR A 99 -3.93 0.71 5.51
C TYR A 99 -3.11 -0.52 5.03
N PRO A 100 -3.00 -1.62 5.80
CA PRO A 100 -2.32 -2.84 5.34
C PRO A 100 -2.99 -3.48 4.12
N ILE A 101 -4.32 -3.35 4.02
CA ILE A 101 -5.10 -3.87 2.89
C ILE A 101 -4.81 -3.05 1.63
N ALA A 102 -4.80 -1.71 1.75
CA ALA A 102 -4.42 -0.82 0.67
C ALA A 102 -3.00 -1.12 0.17
N GLN A 103 -2.07 -1.41 1.10
CA GLN A 103 -0.72 -1.83 0.76
C GLN A 103 -0.70 -3.12 -0.05
N GLN A 104 -1.45 -4.15 0.35
CA GLN A 104 -1.50 -5.42 -0.40
C GLN A 104 -2.14 -5.25 -1.78
N LYS A 105 -3.18 -4.42 -1.90
CA LYS A 105 -3.95 -4.25 -3.14
C LYS A 105 -3.22 -3.38 -4.17
N ASN A 106 -2.62 -2.29 -3.71
CA ASN A 106 -2.06 -1.28 -4.61
C ASN A 106 -0.57 -1.43 -4.83
N HIS A 107 0.09 -2.41 -4.20
CA HIS A 107 1.54 -2.56 -4.24
C HIS A 107 2.10 -2.47 -5.66
N SER A 108 2.66 -1.32 -5.99
CA SER A 108 3.08 -1.03 -7.33
C SER A 108 4.36 -1.76 -7.68
N LYS A 109 4.39 -2.31 -8.89
CA LYS A 109 5.54 -3.03 -9.46
C LYS A 109 5.98 -2.35 -10.76
N PRO A 110 6.54 -1.13 -10.69
CA PRO A 110 6.83 -0.32 -11.87
C PRO A 110 7.74 -1.00 -12.91
N ASN A 111 8.55 -1.98 -12.51
CA ASN A 111 9.44 -2.73 -13.38
C ASN A 111 8.81 -3.96 -14.04
N GLU A 112 7.61 -4.37 -13.63
CA GLU A 112 6.93 -5.54 -14.21
C GLU A 112 6.61 -5.33 -15.70
N TYR A 113 6.42 -4.07 -16.11
CA TYR A 113 5.99 -3.71 -17.46
C TYR A 113 7.04 -2.94 -18.28
N GLY A 114 8.22 -2.64 -17.71
CA GLY A 114 9.29 -1.93 -18.42
C GLY A 114 8.85 -0.56 -18.97
N LEU A 115 8.22 0.27 -18.15
CA LEU A 115 7.62 1.53 -18.59
C LEU A 115 8.67 2.54 -19.05
N ALA A 116 8.26 3.42 -19.97
CA ALA A 116 9.10 4.52 -20.44
C ALA A 116 9.37 5.54 -19.30
N PRO A 117 10.55 6.19 -19.26
CA PRO A 117 10.91 7.18 -18.23
C PRO A 117 9.85 8.27 -17.99
N GLU A 118 9.19 8.71 -19.05
CA GLU A 118 8.17 9.76 -19.01
C GLU A 118 6.95 9.34 -18.20
N VAL A 119 6.60 8.04 -18.20
CA VAL A 119 5.48 7.51 -17.41
C VAL A 119 5.79 7.64 -15.93
N TYR A 120 7.01 7.29 -15.49
CA TYR A 120 7.41 7.47 -14.09
C TYR A 120 7.35 8.95 -13.68
N GLN A 121 7.75 9.84 -14.57
CA GLN A 121 7.73 11.28 -14.31
C GLN A 121 6.30 11.81 -14.19
N THR A 122 5.41 11.43 -15.11
CA THR A 122 4.00 11.83 -15.09
C THR A 122 3.28 11.32 -13.86
N GLU A 123 3.45 10.05 -13.49
CA GLU A 123 2.82 9.47 -12.30
C GLU A 123 3.30 10.14 -11.02
N CYS A 124 4.63 10.26 -10.83
CA CYS A 124 5.18 10.91 -9.64
C CYS A 124 4.69 12.35 -9.50
N LYS A 125 4.72 13.12 -10.60
CA LYS A 125 4.25 14.52 -10.60
C LYS A 125 2.75 14.63 -10.32
N TYR A 126 1.93 13.80 -10.95
CA TYR A 126 0.48 13.82 -10.75
C TYR A 126 0.10 13.67 -9.27
N TYR A 127 0.75 12.74 -8.57
CA TYR A 127 0.47 12.51 -7.15
C TYR A 127 1.11 13.56 -6.22
N GLN A 128 2.26 14.14 -6.60
CA GLN A 128 2.80 15.32 -5.92
C GLN A 128 1.81 16.49 -5.99
N ASP A 129 1.34 16.82 -7.20
CA ASP A 129 0.39 17.91 -7.43
C ASP A 129 -0.92 17.65 -6.65
N LEU A 130 -1.43 16.41 -6.67
CA LEU A 130 -2.60 16.02 -5.87
C LEU A 130 -2.40 16.27 -4.37
N ILE A 131 -1.25 15.90 -3.80
CA ILE A 131 -0.99 16.12 -2.37
C ILE A 131 -0.87 17.61 -2.08
N GLN A 132 -0.22 18.37 -2.96
CA GLN A 132 -0.09 19.83 -2.80
C GLN A 132 -1.47 20.50 -2.81
N ASP A 133 -2.33 20.16 -3.77
CA ASP A 133 -3.69 20.68 -3.88
C ASP A 133 -4.51 20.38 -2.62
N ILE A 134 -4.49 19.13 -2.15
CA ILE A 134 -5.17 18.74 -0.90
C ILE A 134 -4.58 19.47 0.32
N THR A 135 -3.28 19.72 0.31
CA THR A 135 -2.61 20.42 1.42
C THR A 135 -3.00 21.90 1.46
N GLN A 136 -3.22 22.52 0.29
CA GLN A 136 -3.60 23.93 0.16
C GLN A 136 -5.10 24.15 0.32
N ASP A 137 -5.94 23.25 -0.20
CA ASP A 137 -7.40 23.26 -0.08
C ASP A 137 -7.88 22.25 0.98
N SER A 138 -7.97 22.74 2.21
CA SER A 138 -8.31 21.92 3.39
C SER A 138 -9.74 21.36 3.41
N GLU A 139 -10.64 21.75 2.48
CA GLU A 139 -12.03 21.28 2.50
C GLU A 139 -12.14 19.78 2.24
N GLN A 140 -11.30 19.22 1.36
CA GLN A 140 -11.23 17.77 1.16
C GLN A 140 -10.81 17.06 2.45
N ILE A 141 -9.81 17.58 3.17
CA ILE A 141 -9.32 16.99 4.42
C ILE A 141 -10.39 17.05 5.51
N LYS A 142 -11.14 18.16 5.61
CA LYS A 142 -12.26 18.27 6.56
C LYS A 142 -13.32 17.20 6.28
N SER A 143 -13.75 17.08 5.02
CA SER A 143 -14.72 16.06 4.62
C SER A 143 -14.21 14.63 4.88
N ASP A 144 -12.94 14.36 4.59
CA ASP A 144 -12.35 13.06 4.84
C ASP A 144 -12.28 12.75 6.34
N LEU A 145 -11.93 13.74 7.18
CA LEU A 145 -11.89 13.57 8.64
C LEU A 145 -13.28 13.19 9.19
N GLU A 146 -14.34 13.86 8.75
CA GLU A 146 -15.71 13.52 9.16
C GLU A 146 -16.06 12.06 8.85
N ILE A 147 -15.64 11.57 7.68
CA ILE A 147 -15.86 10.19 7.26
C ILE A 147 -15.01 9.21 8.07
N LEU A 148 -13.73 9.52 8.30
CA LEU A 148 -12.79 8.65 9.02
C LEU A 148 -13.13 8.53 10.50
N GLU A 149 -13.61 9.60 11.12
CA GLU A 149 -13.98 9.64 12.53
C GLU A 149 -15.35 9.02 12.81
N TYR A 150 -16.23 8.96 11.80
CA TYR A 150 -17.55 8.36 11.95
C TYR A 150 -17.44 6.91 12.44
N ARG A 151 -17.96 6.65 13.64
CA ARG A 151 -18.13 5.29 14.15
C ARG A 151 -19.57 4.87 13.87
N SER A 152 -19.75 3.79 13.12
CA SER A 152 -21.04 3.13 13.00
C SER A 152 -21.50 2.74 14.42
N ASN A 153 -22.62 3.30 14.88
CA ASN A 153 -23.23 2.90 16.14
C ASN A 153 -23.85 1.52 15.92
N SER A 154 -23.06 0.47 16.16
CA SER A 154 -23.52 -0.91 16.28
C SER A 154 -24.23 -1.15 17.60
#